data_AF-A0A502F3E0-F1
#
_entry.id   AF-A0A502F3E0-F1
#
_cell.length_a   1.000
_cell.length_b   1.000
_cell.length_c   1.000
_cell.angle_alpha   90.00
_cell.angle_beta   90.00
_cell.angle_gamma   90.00
#
_symmetry.space_group_name_H-M   'P 1'
#
loop_
_entity.id
_entity.type
_entity.pdbx_description
1 polymer ?
#
loop_
_entity_poly.entity_id
_entity_poly.type
_entity_poly.pdbx_seq_one_letter_code
_entity_poly.pdbx_strand_id
1 'polypeptide(L)'
;MIKYERNFKVNAVKLSYERGKGQLAFLARELGIAPSYLYKWRQDFEKFGTGSFSGCGHPNLTPEQAVIRELERKIKDSKISLQILKRGTKYVSQGKIMTKNFIENNKSEFSIAKMLAVLEVSETTYYRTKKQELTDTETRVILLKQEITSIYYEFKRRYGCFKITRELQSRGFKIKNSSVKKYMRMLGLRRKIKRKFKVTTDSFHNHYVFPNALNRQFTVTEPAKAWVSDITYIQTIKGFMYLTIVMDLFDRKIIGWNLSTKMSTKATTLPAWEMAVNNRKITKELIFHSDRGVQYANKLFTDTLNSSKFVRRSMSRRENHTDNAVCESFFTFFKAEMLVGNKLLSRKQMRVEVYEYIENWYNKKRRHSFLGYKTIEEFDKAYLG
;
A
#
# COMPACT_ATOMS: atom_id res chain seq x y z
N MET A 1 -59.11 -40.19 27.18
CA MET A 1 -58.30 -41.42 27.00
C MET A 1 -57.19 -41.40 28.05
N ILE A 2 -57.22 -42.30 29.02
CA ILE A 2 -56.24 -42.32 30.13
C ILE A 2 -54.84 -42.60 29.53
N LYS A 3 -53.88 -41.71 29.77
CA LYS A 3 -52.49 -41.87 29.31
C LYS A 3 -51.66 -42.44 30.45
N TYR A 4 -51.19 -43.67 30.29
CA TYR A 4 -50.24 -44.28 31.22
C TYR A 4 -48.80 -43.93 30.84
N GLU A 5 -47.97 -43.61 31.84
CA GLU A 5 -46.55 -43.35 31.67
C GLU A 5 -45.79 -44.57 31.15
N ARG A 6 -44.68 -44.33 30.44
CA ARG A 6 -43.84 -45.40 29.88
C ARG A 6 -43.33 -46.36 30.96
N ASN A 7 -42.85 -45.83 32.07
CA ASN A 7 -42.32 -46.64 33.17
C ASN A 7 -43.39 -47.53 33.78
N PHE A 8 -44.61 -47.01 33.95
CA PHE A 8 -45.75 -47.79 34.41
C PHE A 8 -46.07 -48.96 33.48
N LYS A 9 -46.13 -48.72 32.15
CA LYS A 9 -46.39 -49.77 31.16
C LYS A 9 -45.31 -50.85 31.15
N VAL A 10 -44.04 -50.46 31.21
CA VAL A 10 -42.90 -51.40 31.25
C VAL A 10 -42.95 -52.25 32.51
N ASN A 11 -43.19 -51.64 33.67
CA ASN A 11 -43.27 -52.36 34.94
C ASN A 11 -44.46 -53.32 34.98
N ALA A 12 -45.64 -52.88 34.53
CA ALA A 12 -46.83 -53.72 34.43
C ALA A 12 -46.59 -54.96 33.55
N VAL A 13 -45.86 -54.80 32.44
CA VAL A 13 -45.49 -55.91 31.55
C VAL A 13 -44.48 -56.85 32.20
N LYS A 14 -43.42 -56.33 32.85
CA LYS A 14 -42.43 -57.16 33.57
C LYS A 14 -43.08 -58.01 34.66
N LEU A 15 -43.91 -57.39 35.49
CA LEU A 15 -44.64 -58.08 36.56
C LEU A 15 -45.58 -59.18 36.01
N SER A 16 -46.10 -58.97 34.80
CA SER A 16 -46.94 -59.97 34.11
C SER A 16 -46.17 -61.18 33.56
N TYR A 17 -44.86 -61.05 33.32
CA TYR A 17 -43.99 -62.18 32.99
C TYR A 17 -43.64 -62.98 34.24
N GLU A 18 -43.41 -62.31 35.38
CA GLU A 18 -43.09 -62.95 36.67
C GLU A 18 -44.23 -63.82 37.21
N ARG A 19 -45.50 -63.37 37.10
CA ARG A 19 -46.67 -64.09 37.62
C ARG A 19 -47.27 -65.17 36.69
N GLY A 20 -46.81 -65.27 35.44
CA GLY A 20 -47.29 -66.26 34.45
C GLY A 20 -48.60 -65.88 33.71
N LYS A 21 -48.87 -66.54 32.58
CA LYS A 21 -49.96 -66.18 31.63
C LYS A 21 -51.38 -66.37 32.19
N GLY A 22 -51.58 -67.29 33.14
CA GLY A 22 -52.90 -67.62 33.70
C GLY A 22 -53.51 -66.54 34.61
N GLN A 23 -52.74 -65.55 35.04
CA GLN A 23 -53.18 -64.52 36.01
C GLN A 23 -53.34 -63.11 35.40
N LEU A 24 -53.30 -62.98 34.07
CA LEU A 24 -53.32 -61.69 33.37
C LEU A 24 -54.54 -60.83 33.69
N ALA A 25 -55.72 -61.44 33.75
CA ALA A 25 -56.96 -60.73 34.06
C ALA A 25 -57.03 -60.27 35.53
N PHE A 26 -56.42 -61.03 36.44
CA PHE A 26 -56.34 -60.67 37.87
C PHE A 26 -55.33 -59.54 38.09
N LEU A 27 -54.13 -59.66 37.52
CA LEU A 27 -53.09 -58.64 37.60
C LEU A 27 -53.53 -57.30 36.98
N ALA A 28 -54.25 -57.34 35.86
CA ALA A 28 -54.79 -56.12 35.26
C ALA A 28 -55.77 -55.40 36.20
N ARG A 29 -56.63 -56.14 36.92
CA ARG A 29 -57.54 -55.56 37.93
C ARG A 29 -56.79 -55.00 39.14
N GLU A 30 -55.76 -55.68 39.62
CA GLU A 30 -54.90 -55.22 40.72
C GLU A 30 -54.16 -53.91 40.38
N LEU A 31 -53.71 -53.79 39.13
CA LEU A 31 -53.06 -52.57 38.61
C LEU A 31 -54.05 -51.48 38.17
N GLY A 32 -55.36 -51.70 38.32
CA GLY A 32 -56.41 -50.74 37.94
C GLY A 32 -56.54 -50.49 36.42
N ILE A 33 -56.12 -51.44 35.58
CA ILE A 33 -56.14 -51.34 34.11
C ILE A 33 -57.05 -52.39 33.47
N ALA A 34 -57.59 -52.07 32.28
CA ALA A 34 -58.34 -53.07 31.51
C ALA A 34 -57.41 -54.21 31.04
N PRO A 35 -57.81 -55.49 31.14
CA PRO A 35 -56.98 -56.63 30.70
C PRO A 35 -56.49 -56.52 29.25
N SER A 36 -57.31 -55.96 28.36
CA SER A 36 -56.96 -55.72 26.95
C SER A 36 -55.73 -54.82 26.78
N TYR A 37 -55.50 -53.86 27.68
CA TYR A 37 -54.29 -53.04 27.66
C TYR A 37 -53.05 -53.84 28.01
N LEU A 38 -53.12 -54.70 29.04
CA LEU A 38 -51.99 -55.50 29.47
C LEU A 38 -51.60 -56.55 28.41
N TYR A 39 -52.59 -57.16 27.74
CA TYR A 39 -52.35 -58.05 26.59
C TYR A 39 -51.63 -57.33 25.45
N LYS A 40 -52.13 -56.15 25.04
CA LYS A 40 -51.52 -55.35 23.99
C LYS A 40 -50.11 -54.89 24.37
N TRP A 41 -49.90 -54.47 25.62
CA TRP A 41 -48.59 -54.06 26.10
C TRP A 41 -47.59 -55.21 26.14
N ARG A 42 -48.00 -56.43 26.49
CA ARG A 42 -47.14 -57.62 26.39
C ARG A 42 -46.74 -57.91 24.95
N GLN A 43 -47.69 -57.87 24.01
CA GLN A 43 -47.39 -58.08 22.59
C GLN A 43 -46.44 -56.99 22.03
N ASP A 44 -46.68 -55.73 22.38
CA ASP A 44 -45.82 -54.61 22.00
C ASP A 44 -44.42 -54.74 22.63
N PHE A 45 -44.30 -55.22 23.87
CA PHE A 45 -43.03 -55.41 24.57
C PHE A 45 -42.25 -56.65 24.09
N GLU A 46 -42.95 -57.71 23.74
CA GLU A 46 -42.35 -58.91 23.13
C GLU A 46 -41.72 -58.58 21.76
N LYS A 47 -42.38 -57.73 20.97
CA LYS A 47 -41.90 -57.33 19.64
C LYS A 47 -40.83 -56.24 19.66
N PHE A 48 -40.92 -55.26 20.55
CA PHE A 48 -40.05 -54.07 20.52
C PHE A 48 -39.17 -53.89 21.76
N GLY A 49 -39.31 -54.75 22.78
CA GLY A 49 -38.50 -54.73 24.00
C GLY A 49 -38.51 -53.37 24.70
N THR A 50 -37.31 -52.84 24.98
CA THR A 50 -37.15 -51.49 25.55
C THR A 50 -37.56 -50.37 24.60
N GLY A 51 -37.70 -50.65 23.29
CA GLY A 51 -38.19 -49.74 22.25
C GLY A 51 -39.72 -49.61 22.19
N SER A 52 -40.46 -50.30 23.06
CA SER A 52 -41.91 -50.15 23.19
C SER A 52 -42.29 -48.85 23.91
N PHE A 53 -43.52 -48.39 23.65
CA PHE A 53 -44.14 -47.24 24.30
C PHE A 53 -43.39 -45.91 24.09
N SER A 54 -42.88 -45.69 22.88
CA SER A 54 -42.06 -44.54 22.46
C SER A 54 -42.76 -43.17 22.53
N GLY A 55 -44.07 -43.15 22.78
CA GLY A 55 -44.88 -41.93 22.82
C GLY A 55 -45.39 -41.51 21.45
N CYS A 56 -46.25 -40.48 21.42
CA CYS A 56 -46.80 -39.95 20.18
C CYS A 56 -45.70 -39.32 19.31
N GLY A 57 -45.66 -39.68 18.02
CA GLY A 57 -44.70 -39.12 17.05
C GLY A 57 -43.40 -39.91 16.89
N HIS A 58 -43.17 -40.95 17.70
CA HIS A 58 -42.02 -41.83 17.58
C HIS A 58 -42.46 -43.28 17.31
N PRO A 59 -41.94 -43.94 16.26
CA PRO A 59 -42.25 -45.35 16.01
C PRO A 59 -41.61 -46.22 17.11
N ASN A 60 -42.31 -47.26 17.54
CA ASN A 60 -41.67 -48.33 18.31
C ASN A 60 -40.70 -49.05 17.37
N LEU A 61 -39.45 -49.20 17.82
CA LEU A 61 -38.38 -49.82 17.05
C LEU A 61 -37.98 -51.11 17.75
N THR A 62 -37.66 -52.15 16.96
CA THR A 62 -36.97 -53.31 17.54
C THR A 62 -35.58 -52.90 18.00
N PRO A 63 -34.93 -53.65 18.90
CA PRO A 63 -33.56 -53.38 19.29
C PRO A 63 -32.61 -53.26 18.08
N GLU A 64 -32.75 -54.12 17.07
CA GLU A 64 -31.94 -54.04 15.84
C GLU A 64 -32.24 -52.77 15.05
N GLN A 65 -33.52 -52.41 14.89
CA GLN A 65 -33.91 -51.18 14.18
C GLN A 65 -33.44 -49.91 14.88
N ALA A 66 -33.40 -49.92 16.22
CA ALA A 66 -32.86 -48.81 17.00
C ALA A 66 -31.35 -48.64 16.76
N VAL A 67 -30.59 -49.74 16.76
CA VAL A 67 -29.15 -49.74 16.46
C VAL A 67 -28.90 -49.28 15.02
N ILE A 68 -29.63 -49.82 14.04
CA ILE A 68 -29.51 -49.42 12.63
C ILE A 68 -29.74 -47.92 12.48
N ARG A 69 -30.83 -47.40 13.07
CA ARG A 69 -31.14 -45.96 13.01
C ARG A 69 -30.06 -45.10 13.65
N GLU A 70 -29.48 -45.54 14.75
CA GLU A 70 -28.37 -44.83 15.40
C GLU A 70 -27.10 -44.83 14.54
N LEU A 71 -26.77 -45.97 13.95
CA LEU A 71 -25.62 -46.12 13.04
C LEU A 71 -25.81 -45.28 11.77
N GLU A 72 -26.98 -45.31 11.16
CA GLU A 72 -27.31 -44.47 9.99
C GLU A 72 -27.17 -42.98 10.32
N ARG A 73 -27.64 -42.57 11.51
CA ARG A 73 -27.45 -41.20 11.99
C ARG A 73 -25.96 -40.85 12.14
N LYS A 74 -25.16 -41.73 12.75
CA LYS A 74 -23.71 -41.54 12.90
C LYS A 74 -23.01 -41.46 11.54
N ILE A 75 -23.35 -42.36 10.61
CA ILE A 75 -22.80 -42.36 9.25
C ILE A 75 -23.11 -41.06 8.52
N LYS A 76 -24.37 -40.59 8.60
CA LYS A 76 -24.78 -39.32 7.99
C LYS A 76 -24.00 -38.14 8.58
N ASP A 77 -23.86 -38.11 9.90
CA ASP A 77 -23.15 -37.03 10.61
C ASP A 77 -21.64 -37.02 10.32
N SER A 78 -21.02 -38.19 10.22
CA SER A 78 -19.62 -38.35 9.81
C SER A 78 -19.39 -37.93 8.36
N LYS A 79 -20.31 -38.27 7.44
CA LYS A 79 -20.23 -37.86 6.02
C LYS A 79 -20.26 -36.33 5.88
N ILE A 80 -21.17 -35.66 6.60
CA ILE A 80 -21.26 -34.19 6.62
C ILE A 80 -19.97 -33.57 7.19
N SER A 81 -19.47 -34.10 8.31
CA SER A 81 -18.24 -33.60 8.94
C SER A 81 -17.03 -33.71 8.00
N LEU A 82 -16.91 -34.83 7.28
CA LEU A 82 -15.84 -35.05 6.31
C LEU A 82 -15.95 -34.13 5.09
N GLN A 83 -17.16 -33.82 4.62
CA GLN A 83 -17.37 -32.83 3.57
C GLN A 83 -16.95 -31.43 4.01
N ILE A 84 -17.33 -31.01 5.23
CA ILE A 84 -16.94 -29.73 5.81
C ILE A 84 -15.42 -29.64 5.91
N LEU A 85 -14.74 -30.67 6.41
CA LEU A 85 -13.27 -30.70 6.48
C LEU A 85 -12.64 -30.57 5.09
N LYS A 86 -13.02 -31.43 4.15
CA LYS A 86 -12.45 -31.42 2.79
C LYS A 86 -12.57 -30.05 2.11
N ARG A 87 -13.71 -29.36 2.29
CA ARG A 87 -13.94 -28.05 1.68
C ARG A 87 -13.35 -26.89 2.50
N GLY A 88 -13.38 -26.99 3.84
CA GLY A 88 -13.12 -25.91 4.78
C GLY A 88 -11.68 -25.76 5.22
N THR A 89 -10.90 -26.85 5.32
CA THR A 89 -9.55 -26.85 5.92
C THR A 89 -8.60 -25.83 5.27
N LYS A 90 -8.69 -25.66 3.95
CA LYS A 90 -7.89 -24.67 3.20
C LYS A 90 -8.19 -23.21 3.58
N TYR A 91 -9.39 -22.90 4.06
CA TYR A 91 -9.78 -21.55 4.47
C TYR A 91 -9.34 -21.25 5.90
N VAL A 92 -9.26 -22.28 6.75
CA VAL A 92 -8.72 -22.19 8.11
C VAL A 92 -7.25 -21.77 8.08
N SER A 93 -6.44 -22.39 7.22
CA SER A 93 -5.02 -22.04 7.07
C SER A 93 -4.78 -20.63 6.49
N GLN A 94 -5.77 -20.03 5.83
CA GLN A 94 -5.71 -18.66 5.29
C GLN A 94 -6.15 -17.60 6.30
N GLY A 95 -6.58 -18.00 7.50
CA GLY A 95 -6.92 -17.12 8.61
C GLY A 95 -8.41 -16.84 8.80
N LYS A 96 -8.73 -16.02 9.80
CA LYS A 96 -10.08 -15.85 10.38
C LYS A 96 -11.12 -15.32 9.37
N ILE A 97 -10.73 -14.41 8.48
CA ILE A 97 -11.63 -13.78 7.49
C ILE A 97 -12.06 -14.80 6.44
N MET A 98 -11.11 -15.56 5.89
CA MET A 98 -11.41 -16.59 4.89
C MET A 98 -12.24 -17.72 5.50
N THR A 99 -12.00 -18.06 6.77
CA THR A 99 -12.82 -19.02 7.52
C THR A 99 -14.25 -18.54 7.69
N LYS A 100 -14.47 -17.26 8.07
CA LYS A 100 -15.80 -16.65 8.16
C LYS A 100 -16.53 -16.70 6.82
N ASN A 101 -15.85 -16.32 5.72
CA ASN A 101 -16.44 -16.32 4.38
C ASN A 101 -16.85 -17.74 3.95
N PHE A 102 -16.06 -18.75 4.27
CA PHE A 102 -16.43 -20.15 4.03
C PHE A 102 -17.72 -20.52 4.76
N ILE A 103 -17.83 -20.22 6.05
CA ILE A 103 -19.01 -20.52 6.88
C ILE A 103 -20.25 -19.80 6.34
N GLU A 104 -20.16 -18.52 6.02
CA GLU A 104 -21.29 -17.74 5.49
C GLU A 104 -21.75 -18.21 4.11
N ASN A 105 -20.82 -18.66 3.24
CA ASN A 105 -21.15 -19.17 1.91
C ASN A 105 -21.76 -20.58 1.92
N ASN A 106 -21.56 -21.37 2.99
CA ASN A 106 -22.03 -22.75 3.08
C ASN A 106 -23.16 -22.93 4.12
N LYS A 107 -23.70 -21.84 4.69
CA LYS A 107 -24.76 -21.88 5.72
C LYS A 107 -26.11 -22.44 5.24
N SER A 108 -26.33 -22.50 3.93
CA SER A 108 -27.51 -23.14 3.32
C SER A 108 -27.36 -24.66 3.21
N GLU A 109 -26.13 -25.17 3.16
CA GLU A 109 -25.84 -26.60 2.98
C GLU A 109 -25.50 -27.29 4.32
N PHE A 110 -24.84 -26.58 5.23
CA PHE A 110 -24.42 -27.10 6.54
C PHE A 110 -24.89 -26.20 7.67
N SER A 111 -25.15 -26.78 8.85
CA SER A 111 -25.46 -25.98 10.05
C SER A 111 -24.21 -25.22 10.52
N ILE A 112 -24.40 -23.98 10.95
CA ILE A 112 -23.31 -23.14 11.47
C ILE A 112 -22.65 -23.82 12.68
N ALA A 113 -23.44 -24.32 13.63
CA ALA A 113 -22.93 -25.03 14.80
C ALA A 113 -22.03 -26.22 14.41
N LYS A 114 -22.43 -26.99 13.38
CA LYS A 114 -21.64 -28.14 12.91
C LYS A 114 -20.34 -27.68 12.24
N MET A 115 -20.39 -26.64 11.39
CA MET A 115 -19.19 -26.09 10.76
C MET A 115 -18.19 -25.53 11.79
N LEU A 116 -18.68 -24.83 12.81
CA LEU A 116 -17.83 -24.30 13.88
C LEU A 116 -17.15 -25.41 14.68
N ALA A 117 -17.92 -26.45 15.06
CA ALA A 117 -17.37 -27.59 15.77
C ALA A 117 -16.32 -28.35 14.95
N VAL A 118 -16.60 -28.61 13.66
CA VAL A 118 -15.71 -29.38 12.78
C VAL A 118 -14.44 -28.62 12.41
N LEU A 119 -14.51 -27.30 12.25
CA LEU A 119 -13.36 -26.44 11.92
C LEU A 119 -12.63 -25.91 13.16
N GLU A 120 -13.04 -26.34 14.37
CA GLU A 120 -12.46 -25.90 15.65
C GLU A 120 -12.49 -24.37 15.84
N VAL A 121 -13.57 -23.73 15.38
CA VAL A 121 -13.77 -22.28 15.49
C VAL A 121 -14.69 -21.98 16.66
N SER A 122 -14.22 -21.15 17.60
CA SER A 122 -15.03 -20.65 18.70
C SER A 122 -16.24 -19.85 18.22
N GLU A 123 -17.43 -20.19 18.73
CA GLU A 123 -18.70 -19.52 18.41
C GLU A 123 -18.67 -18.02 18.76
N THR A 124 -18.11 -17.65 19.92
CA THR A 124 -17.94 -16.24 20.32
C THR A 124 -17.02 -15.50 19.34
N THR A 125 -15.97 -16.16 18.85
CA THR A 125 -15.07 -15.58 17.85
C THR A 125 -15.77 -15.39 16.51
N TYR A 126 -16.60 -16.34 16.08
CA TYR A 126 -17.37 -16.23 14.84
C TYR A 126 -18.36 -15.07 14.89
N TYR A 127 -19.20 -14.99 15.92
CA TYR A 127 -20.20 -13.92 16.01
C TYR A 127 -19.59 -12.53 16.25
N ARG A 128 -18.46 -12.43 16.97
CA ARG A 128 -17.71 -11.16 17.09
C ARG A 128 -17.18 -10.71 15.73
N THR A 129 -16.59 -11.62 14.95
CA THR A 129 -16.08 -11.34 13.60
C THR A 129 -17.22 -11.10 12.61
N LYS A 130 -18.41 -11.66 12.85
CA LYS A 130 -19.62 -11.39 12.05
C LYS A 130 -20.13 -9.97 12.22
N LYS A 131 -20.14 -9.44 13.46
CA LYS A 131 -20.55 -8.07 13.77
C LYS A 131 -19.57 -6.99 13.28
N GLN A 132 -18.30 -7.33 13.07
CA GLN A 132 -17.30 -6.40 12.50
C GLN A 132 -17.16 -6.68 11.00
N GLU A 133 -17.76 -5.84 10.15
CA GLU A 133 -17.61 -5.96 8.68
C GLU A 133 -16.20 -5.58 8.21
N LEU A 134 -15.52 -4.68 8.92
CA LEU A 134 -14.09 -4.40 8.81
C LEU A 134 -13.59 -4.00 10.20
N THR A 135 -12.42 -4.48 10.61
CA THR A 135 -11.78 -3.93 11.81
C THR A 135 -11.33 -2.49 11.55
N ASP A 136 -11.28 -1.65 12.58
CA ASP A 136 -10.76 -0.26 12.46
C ASP A 136 -9.37 -0.22 11.80
N THR A 137 -8.58 -1.26 12.06
CA THR A 137 -7.26 -1.43 11.46
C THR A 137 -7.34 -1.63 9.95
N GLU A 138 -8.25 -2.47 9.47
CA GLU A 138 -8.44 -2.71 8.03
C GLU A 138 -8.96 -1.47 7.32
N THR A 139 -9.94 -0.78 7.90
CA THR A 139 -10.46 0.49 7.39
C THR A 139 -9.34 1.53 7.28
N ARG A 140 -8.52 1.67 8.32
CA ARG A 140 -7.35 2.56 8.29
C ARG A 140 -6.36 2.18 7.20
N VAL A 141 -6.10 0.89 6.99
CA VAL A 141 -5.17 0.42 5.94
C VAL A 141 -5.73 0.71 4.54
N ILE A 142 -7.04 0.54 4.34
CA ILE A 142 -7.70 0.87 3.06
C ILE A 142 -7.56 2.37 2.77
N LEU A 143 -7.90 3.23 3.73
CA LEU A 143 -7.77 4.68 3.61
C LEU A 143 -6.32 5.10 3.31
N LEU A 144 -5.35 4.51 4.02
CA LEU A 144 -3.93 4.80 3.77
C LEU A 144 -3.49 4.38 2.37
N LYS A 145 -3.97 3.24 1.85
CA LYS A 145 -3.65 2.80 0.48
C LYS A 145 -4.27 3.73 -0.57
N GLN A 146 -5.50 4.19 -0.34
CA GLN A 146 -6.16 5.17 -1.21
C GLN A 146 -5.37 6.48 -1.22
N GLU A 147 -4.99 6.99 -0.06
CA GLU A 147 -4.24 8.25 0.05
C GLU A 147 -2.83 8.15 -0.56
N ILE A 148 -2.12 7.04 -0.34
CA ILE A 148 -0.84 6.75 -1.00
C ILE A 148 -1.00 6.79 -2.53
N THR A 149 -2.08 6.21 -3.05
CA THR A 149 -2.37 6.16 -4.48
C THR A 149 -2.70 7.56 -5.02
N SER A 150 -3.50 8.33 -4.29
CA SER A 150 -3.84 9.72 -4.59
C SER A 150 -2.59 10.58 -4.72
N ILE A 151 -1.75 10.62 -3.69
CA ILE A 151 -0.48 11.35 -3.66
C ILE A 151 0.43 10.91 -4.82
N TYR A 152 0.51 9.61 -5.07
CA TYR A 152 1.35 9.08 -6.15
C TYR A 152 0.94 9.63 -7.53
N TYR A 153 -0.35 9.73 -7.82
CA TYR A 153 -0.84 10.28 -9.09
C TYR A 153 -0.85 11.81 -9.13
N GLU A 154 -1.18 12.48 -8.02
CA GLU A 154 -1.09 13.94 -7.85
C GLU A 154 0.31 14.43 -8.23
N PHE A 155 1.35 13.75 -7.74
CA PHE A 155 2.74 14.08 -8.06
C PHE A 155 3.26 13.40 -9.34
N LYS A 156 2.37 13.07 -10.28
CA LYS A 156 2.67 12.53 -11.61
C LYS A 156 3.62 11.31 -11.58
N ARG A 157 3.56 10.51 -10.51
CA ARG A 157 4.40 9.32 -10.25
C ARG A 157 5.88 9.63 -10.00
N ARG A 158 6.22 10.88 -9.68
CA ARG A 158 7.59 11.36 -9.42
C ARG A 158 8.06 11.06 -7.99
N TYR A 159 7.13 10.92 -7.04
CA TYR A 159 7.46 10.63 -5.65
C TYR A 159 7.60 9.13 -5.40
N GLY A 160 8.61 8.79 -4.58
CA GLY A 160 8.77 7.46 -4.01
C GLY A 160 8.45 7.48 -2.52
N CYS A 161 8.61 6.32 -1.88
CA CYS A 161 8.24 6.06 -0.48
C CYS A 161 8.51 7.22 0.49
N PHE A 162 9.74 7.74 0.55
CA PHE A 162 10.10 8.79 1.52
C PHE A 162 9.29 10.09 1.30
N LYS A 163 9.15 10.56 0.06
CA LYS A 163 8.42 11.79 -0.24
C LYS A 163 6.91 11.61 -0.02
N ILE A 164 6.36 10.45 -0.39
CA ILE A 164 4.96 10.11 -0.10
C ILE A 164 4.71 10.05 1.42
N THR A 165 5.65 9.50 2.18
CA THR A 165 5.53 9.47 3.65
C THR A 165 5.50 10.87 4.23
N ARG A 166 6.35 11.77 3.74
CA ARG A 166 6.38 13.17 4.19
C ARG A 166 5.11 13.92 3.83
N GLU A 167 4.56 13.65 2.65
CA GLU A 167 3.28 14.20 2.22
C GLU A 167 2.10 13.70 3.07
N LEU A 168 2.08 12.41 3.40
CA LEU A 168 1.11 11.87 4.35
C LEU A 168 1.23 12.53 5.72
N GLN A 169 2.45 12.72 6.21
CA GLN A 169 2.70 13.39 7.48
C GLN A 169 2.24 14.86 7.48
N SER A 170 2.47 15.61 6.39
CA SER A 170 1.96 16.98 6.27
C SER A 170 0.44 17.05 6.19
N ARG A 171 -0.23 15.98 5.74
CA ARG A 171 -1.70 15.82 5.77
C ARG A 171 -2.24 15.27 7.10
N GLY A 172 -1.40 15.18 8.15
CA GLY A 172 -1.80 14.74 9.49
C GLY A 172 -1.72 13.23 9.74
N PHE A 173 -1.28 12.42 8.78
CA PHE A 173 -1.18 10.98 8.97
C PHE A 173 0.07 10.60 9.79
N LYS A 174 -0.14 9.87 10.89
CA LYS A 174 0.94 9.23 11.66
C LYS A 174 1.33 7.90 11.01
N ILE A 175 2.34 7.92 10.14
CA ILE A 175 2.84 6.74 9.42
C ILE A 175 4.37 6.74 9.26
N LYS A 176 4.97 5.55 9.29
CA LYS A 176 6.41 5.32 9.08
C LYS A 176 6.72 4.97 7.62
N ASN A 177 7.94 5.24 7.18
CA ASN A 177 8.43 4.91 5.84
C ASN A 177 8.26 3.41 5.51
N SER A 178 8.48 2.50 6.47
CA SER A 178 8.34 1.06 6.27
C SER A 178 6.92 0.65 5.87
N SER A 179 5.90 1.25 6.48
CA SER A 179 4.49 1.01 6.16
C SER A 179 4.14 1.49 4.75
N VAL A 180 4.56 2.71 4.40
CA VAL A 180 4.34 3.25 3.04
C VAL A 180 5.04 2.37 2.00
N LYS A 181 6.29 1.95 2.26
CA LYS A 181 7.03 1.02 1.39
C LYS A 181 6.28 -0.30 1.18
N LYS A 182 5.73 -0.87 2.26
CA LYS A 182 4.92 -2.10 2.21
C LYS A 182 3.68 -1.89 1.35
N TYR A 183 2.90 -0.83 1.59
CA TYR A 183 1.67 -0.58 0.85
C TYR A 183 1.92 -0.22 -0.62
N MET A 184 2.94 0.59 -0.93
CA MET A 184 3.33 0.84 -2.31
C MET A 184 3.69 -0.45 -3.06
N ARG A 185 4.41 -1.38 -2.41
CA ARG A 185 4.72 -2.70 -3.00
C ARG A 185 3.45 -3.51 -3.25
N MET A 186 2.53 -3.56 -2.30
CA MET A 186 1.24 -4.27 -2.45
C MET A 186 0.39 -3.68 -3.59
N LEU A 187 0.44 -2.38 -3.80
CA LEU A 187 -0.29 -1.66 -4.85
C LEU A 187 0.44 -1.66 -6.21
N GLY A 188 1.64 -2.26 -6.31
CA GLY A 188 2.45 -2.24 -7.53
C GLY A 188 2.99 -0.85 -7.91
N LEU A 189 2.97 0.13 -7.00
CA LEU A 189 3.38 1.51 -7.27
C LEU A 189 4.91 1.63 -7.25
N ARG A 190 5.49 2.06 -8.37
CA ARG A 190 6.94 2.28 -8.51
C ARG A 190 7.21 3.65 -9.09
N ARG A 191 8.06 4.44 -8.42
CA ARG A 191 8.49 5.75 -8.91
C ARG A 191 9.02 5.65 -10.34
N LYS A 192 8.69 6.64 -11.18
CA LYS A 192 9.31 6.80 -12.50
C LYS A 192 10.83 7.00 -12.35
N ILE A 193 11.61 6.14 -13.00
CA ILE A 193 13.07 6.26 -13.09
C ILE A 193 13.44 6.10 -14.58
N LYS A 194 14.30 6.98 -15.09
CA LYS A 194 14.92 6.81 -16.42
C LYS A 194 16.26 6.07 -16.28
N ARG A 195 16.59 5.26 -17.28
CA ARG A 195 17.89 4.58 -17.44
C ARG A 195 19.05 5.60 -17.53
N LYS A 196 20.25 5.15 -17.12
CA LYS A 196 21.50 5.92 -17.10
C LYS A 196 21.73 6.64 -18.45
N PHE A 197 22.10 7.91 -18.34
CA PHE A 197 22.54 8.74 -19.46
C PHE A 197 24.09 8.70 -19.53
N LYS A 198 24.64 8.76 -20.75
CA LYS A 198 26.08 8.66 -21.04
C LYS A 198 26.67 10.08 -21.09
N VAL A 199 27.83 10.26 -20.49
CA VAL A 199 28.55 11.55 -20.42
C VAL A 199 29.00 11.97 -21.82
N THR A 200 28.77 13.23 -22.19
CA THR A 200 29.16 13.81 -23.49
C THR A 200 29.66 15.23 -23.30
N THR A 201 30.84 15.39 -22.70
CA THR A 201 31.57 16.66 -22.76
C THR A 201 33.06 16.39 -22.99
N ASP A 202 33.57 16.90 -24.10
CA ASP A 202 35.01 17.01 -24.38
C ASP A 202 35.48 18.38 -23.84
N SER A 203 36.48 18.37 -22.97
CA SER A 203 36.94 19.55 -22.22
C SER A 203 38.25 20.16 -22.74
N PHE A 204 38.61 19.88 -24.00
CA PHE A 204 39.84 20.39 -24.59
C PHE A 204 39.64 21.73 -25.32
N HIS A 205 40.03 22.85 -24.68
CA HIS A 205 40.06 24.17 -25.33
C HIS A 205 41.00 25.18 -24.65
N ASN A 206 41.47 26.18 -25.41
CA ASN A 206 42.39 27.26 -24.96
C ASN A 206 41.70 28.50 -24.33
N HIS A 207 40.52 28.34 -23.73
CA HIS A 207 39.76 29.46 -23.11
C HIS A 207 40.10 29.67 -21.63
N TYR A 208 39.57 30.77 -21.04
CA TYR A 208 39.81 31.16 -19.64
C TYR A 208 39.39 30.06 -18.66
N VAL A 209 40.32 29.62 -17.80
CA VAL A 209 40.09 28.63 -16.74
C VAL A 209 40.30 29.28 -15.38
N PHE A 210 39.36 29.05 -14.45
CA PHE A 210 39.43 29.57 -13.07
C PHE A 210 39.69 28.43 -12.08
N PRO A 211 40.38 28.69 -10.96
CA PRO A 211 40.59 27.67 -9.92
C PRO A 211 39.26 27.19 -9.32
N ASN A 212 39.23 25.95 -8.83
CA ASN A 212 38.05 25.41 -8.15
C ASN A 212 37.98 25.96 -6.71
N ALA A 213 37.38 27.14 -6.54
CA ALA A 213 37.16 27.76 -5.25
C ALA A 213 35.98 27.13 -4.46
N LEU A 214 34.98 26.55 -5.13
CA LEU A 214 33.87 25.87 -4.45
C LEU A 214 34.34 24.59 -3.73
N ASN A 215 35.30 23.87 -4.33
CA ASN A 215 35.92 22.66 -3.81
C ASN A 215 34.91 21.65 -3.21
N ARG A 216 33.79 21.43 -3.92
CA ARG A 216 32.69 20.54 -3.53
C ARG A 216 31.99 20.91 -2.21
N GLN A 217 32.18 22.11 -1.70
CA GLN A 217 31.40 22.62 -0.58
C GLN A 217 29.98 22.97 -1.04
N PHE A 218 29.12 21.95 -1.08
CA PHE A 218 27.75 22.10 -1.57
C PHE A 218 26.76 22.58 -0.51
N THR A 219 27.21 22.79 0.73
CA THR A 219 26.39 23.26 1.85
C THR A 219 26.83 24.66 2.23
N VAL A 220 25.90 25.60 2.17
CA VAL A 220 26.09 27.00 2.57
C VAL A 220 24.99 27.41 3.55
N THR A 221 25.30 28.36 4.41
CA THR A 221 24.44 28.75 5.56
C THR A 221 23.53 29.95 5.27
N GLU A 222 23.76 30.67 4.17
CA GLU A 222 23.00 31.85 3.79
C GLU A 222 22.77 31.88 2.26
N PRO A 223 21.68 32.50 1.78
CA PRO A 223 21.43 32.65 0.35
C PRO A 223 22.51 33.50 -0.32
N ALA A 224 22.68 33.32 -1.63
CA ALA A 224 23.64 34.07 -2.44
C ALA A 224 25.13 33.93 -2.03
N LYS A 225 25.49 32.86 -1.29
CA LYS A 225 26.89 32.55 -0.96
C LYS A 225 27.58 31.74 -2.04
N ALA A 226 26.86 30.81 -2.66
CA ALA A 226 27.39 30.01 -3.75
C ALA A 226 26.28 29.62 -4.73
N TRP A 227 26.47 29.97 -5.99
CA TRP A 227 25.60 29.60 -7.09
C TRP A 227 26.33 28.62 -8.00
N VAL A 228 25.64 27.57 -8.43
CA VAL A 228 26.14 26.62 -9.41
C VAL A 228 25.38 26.76 -10.73
N SER A 229 26.08 26.58 -11.84
CA SER A 229 25.49 26.65 -13.17
C SER A 229 25.98 25.50 -14.04
N ASP A 230 25.11 25.04 -14.93
CA ASP A 230 25.43 24.01 -15.91
C ASP A 230 24.47 24.11 -17.12
N ILE A 231 24.88 23.50 -18.24
CA ILE A 231 24.11 23.45 -19.49
C ILE A 231 23.85 22.00 -19.86
N THR A 232 22.59 21.67 -20.16
CA THR A 232 22.24 20.40 -20.78
C THR A 232 21.55 20.60 -22.12
N TYR A 233 21.72 19.63 -23.03
CA TYR A 233 20.87 19.52 -24.21
C TYR A 233 19.59 18.72 -23.92
N ILE A 234 18.52 19.07 -24.61
CA ILE A 234 17.20 18.42 -24.58
C ILE A 234 16.78 18.15 -26.03
N GLN A 235 16.45 16.91 -26.33
CA GLN A 235 16.00 16.52 -27.67
C GLN A 235 14.56 16.98 -27.91
N THR A 236 14.33 17.55 -29.10
CA THR A 236 13.01 17.96 -29.59
C THR A 236 12.72 17.26 -30.91
N ILE A 237 11.51 17.46 -31.47
CA ILE A 237 11.17 16.96 -32.81
C ILE A 237 12.15 17.52 -33.87
N LYS A 238 12.61 18.77 -33.69
CA LYS A 238 13.52 19.45 -34.63
C LYS A 238 14.85 19.77 -33.96
N GLY A 239 15.71 18.77 -33.82
CA GLY A 239 17.04 18.88 -33.23
C GLY A 239 17.03 19.10 -31.72
N PHE A 240 18.03 19.80 -31.20
CA PHE A 240 18.21 20.01 -29.76
C PHE A 240 17.93 21.44 -29.32
N MET A 241 17.56 21.58 -28.05
CA MET A 241 17.57 22.84 -27.31
C MET A 241 18.54 22.73 -26.13
N TYR A 242 19.14 23.84 -25.74
CA TYR A 242 20.12 23.95 -24.66
C TYR A 242 19.46 24.65 -23.48
N LEU A 243 19.33 23.94 -22.36
CA LEU A 243 18.84 24.46 -21.10
C LEU A 243 20.04 24.79 -20.22
N THR A 244 20.17 26.06 -19.87
CA THR A 244 21.11 26.54 -18.85
C THR A 244 20.34 26.82 -17.57
N ILE A 245 20.90 26.43 -16.43
CA ILE A 245 20.34 26.78 -15.11
C ILE A 245 21.39 27.49 -14.26
N VAL A 246 20.91 28.28 -13.31
CA VAL A 246 21.66 28.82 -12.18
C VAL A 246 20.89 28.46 -10.92
N MET A 247 21.52 27.71 -10.04
CA MET A 247 20.95 27.24 -8.79
C MET A 247 21.67 27.88 -7.60
N ASP A 248 20.91 28.34 -6.62
CA ASP A 248 21.46 28.70 -5.32
C ASP A 248 21.66 27.44 -4.46
N LEU A 249 22.88 27.23 -3.94
CA LEU A 249 23.19 26.03 -3.15
C LEU A 249 22.51 26.04 -1.77
N PHE A 250 22.09 27.21 -1.28
CA PHE A 250 21.44 27.36 0.03
C PHE A 250 20.13 26.59 0.12
N ASP A 251 19.16 26.94 -0.74
CA ASP A 251 17.81 26.38 -0.77
C ASP A 251 17.58 25.45 -1.96
N ARG A 252 18.60 25.22 -2.80
CA ARG A 252 18.52 24.45 -4.06
C ARG A 252 17.57 25.05 -5.09
N LYS A 253 17.15 26.30 -4.95
CA LYS A 253 16.23 26.94 -5.90
C LYS A 253 16.95 27.19 -7.23
N ILE A 254 16.27 26.88 -8.34
CA ILE A 254 16.71 27.38 -9.65
C ILE A 254 16.29 28.84 -9.72
N ILE A 255 17.24 29.73 -9.51
CA ILE A 255 17.00 31.18 -9.46
C ILE A 255 17.12 31.84 -10.83
N GLY A 256 17.76 31.18 -11.80
CA GLY A 256 17.79 31.63 -13.18
C GLY A 256 17.89 30.46 -14.14
N TRP A 257 17.28 30.57 -15.30
CA TRP A 257 17.41 29.56 -16.35
C TRP A 257 17.07 30.16 -17.73
N ASN A 258 17.55 29.50 -18.78
CA ASN A 258 17.20 29.88 -20.15
C ASN A 258 17.21 28.66 -21.07
N LEU A 259 16.28 28.64 -22.03
CA LEU A 259 16.14 27.56 -23.02
C LEU A 259 16.31 28.10 -24.45
N SER A 260 17.39 27.68 -25.11
CA SER A 260 17.80 28.21 -26.41
C SER A 260 17.98 27.15 -27.48
N THR A 261 17.94 27.55 -28.76
CA THR A 261 18.28 26.69 -29.89
C THR A 261 19.74 26.84 -30.34
N LYS A 262 20.49 27.78 -29.75
CA LYS A 262 21.90 28.06 -30.06
C LYS A 262 22.75 27.85 -28.81
N MET A 263 23.92 27.24 -28.97
CA MET A 263 24.86 26.94 -27.88
C MET A 263 25.92 28.03 -27.72
N SER A 264 25.51 29.31 -27.67
CA SER A 264 26.40 30.45 -27.50
C SER A 264 26.16 31.17 -26.18
N THR A 265 27.21 31.76 -25.59
CA THR A 265 27.15 32.54 -24.35
C THR A 265 25.98 33.53 -24.30
N LYS A 266 25.80 34.34 -25.35
CA LYS A 266 24.69 35.31 -25.48
C LYS A 266 23.31 34.66 -25.45
N ALA A 267 23.20 33.42 -25.92
CA ALA A 267 21.94 32.71 -26.01
C ALA A 267 21.72 31.70 -24.88
N THR A 268 22.68 31.47 -23.98
CA THR A 268 22.59 30.44 -22.93
C THR A 268 22.93 30.99 -21.54
N THR A 269 24.22 31.18 -21.25
CA THR A 269 24.72 31.50 -19.91
C THR A 269 24.40 32.92 -19.48
N LEU A 270 24.47 33.89 -20.38
CA LEU A 270 24.15 35.29 -20.06
C LEU A 270 22.68 35.50 -19.64
N PRO A 271 21.66 35.09 -20.42
CA PRO A 271 20.28 35.29 -20.01
C PRO A 271 19.91 34.54 -18.71
N ALA A 272 20.50 33.36 -18.48
CA ALA A 272 20.28 32.62 -17.24
C ALA A 272 20.90 33.34 -16.02
N TRP A 273 22.08 33.94 -16.20
CA TRP A 273 22.73 34.79 -15.19
C TRP A 273 21.91 36.05 -14.90
N GLU A 274 21.47 36.78 -15.92
CA GLU A 274 20.65 37.99 -15.77
C GLU A 274 19.37 37.69 -15.00
N MET A 275 18.68 36.59 -15.33
CA MET A 275 17.52 36.13 -14.58
C MET A 275 17.86 35.82 -13.10
N ALA A 276 19.00 35.16 -12.85
CA ALA A 276 19.43 34.81 -11.49
C ALA A 276 19.67 36.05 -10.62
N VAL A 277 20.38 37.05 -11.16
CA VAL A 277 20.66 38.31 -10.47
C VAL A 277 19.37 39.09 -10.15
N ASN A 278 18.41 39.08 -11.08
CA ASN A 278 17.11 39.72 -10.86
C ASN A 278 16.29 39.01 -9.76
N ASN A 279 16.39 37.69 -9.70
CA ASN A 279 15.62 36.88 -8.75
C ASN A 279 16.26 36.76 -7.36
N ARG A 280 17.58 36.92 -7.24
CA ARG A 280 18.28 36.90 -5.97
C ARG A 280 19.42 37.90 -5.93
N LYS A 281 19.27 38.91 -5.06
CA LYS A 281 20.25 39.97 -4.87
C LYS A 281 21.57 39.43 -4.32
N ILE A 282 22.68 39.93 -4.86
CA ILE A 282 24.04 39.66 -4.40
C ILE A 282 24.46 40.82 -3.52
N THR A 283 24.54 40.60 -2.20
CA THR A 283 24.89 41.65 -1.21
C THR A 283 26.26 41.45 -0.57
N LYS A 284 26.84 40.25 -0.71
CA LYS A 284 28.14 39.84 -0.18
C LYS A 284 28.87 38.98 -1.22
N GLU A 285 30.09 38.56 -0.91
CA GLU A 285 30.88 37.67 -1.76
C GLU A 285 30.06 36.41 -2.15
N LEU A 286 29.91 36.21 -3.46
CA LEU A 286 29.25 35.09 -4.10
C LEU A 286 30.29 34.26 -4.86
N ILE A 287 30.33 32.96 -4.61
CA ILE A 287 31.01 32.03 -5.50
C ILE A 287 30.07 31.65 -6.64
N PHE A 288 30.42 32.01 -7.88
CA PHE A 288 29.76 31.47 -9.08
C PHE A 288 30.56 30.30 -9.64
N HIS A 289 30.03 29.10 -9.53
CA HIS A 289 30.68 27.86 -9.93
C HIS A 289 30.04 27.25 -11.19
N SER A 290 30.85 26.90 -12.18
CA SER A 290 30.41 26.20 -13.39
C SER A 290 31.35 25.06 -13.76
N ASP A 291 30.96 24.27 -14.76
CA ASP A 291 31.94 23.44 -15.45
C ASP A 291 32.92 24.30 -16.28
N ARG A 292 33.82 23.63 -17.01
CA ARG A 292 34.76 24.29 -17.92
C ARG A 292 34.16 24.49 -19.32
N GLY A 293 32.85 24.54 -19.50
CA GLY A 293 32.26 24.71 -20.82
C GLY A 293 32.70 26.01 -21.51
N VAL A 294 32.87 25.97 -22.83
CA VAL A 294 33.32 27.13 -23.64
C VAL A 294 32.45 28.37 -23.44
N GLN A 295 31.16 28.19 -23.09
CA GLN A 295 30.21 29.27 -22.84
C GLN A 295 30.50 30.03 -21.53
N TYR A 296 31.01 29.32 -20.51
CA TYR A 296 31.43 29.90 -19.24
C TYR A 296 32.84 30.45 -19.30
N ALA A 297 33.73 29.84 -20.09
CA ALA A 297 35.09 30.32 -20.34
C ALA A 297 35.15 31.49 -21.34
N ASN A 298 34.02 31.89 -21.93
CA ASN A 298 33.96 32.97 -22.91
C ASN A 298 34.32 34.34 -22.28
N LYS A 299 34.99 35.20 -23.06
CA LYS A 299 35.38 36.56 -22.62
C LYS A 299 34.17 37.41 -22.24
N LEU A 300 33.09 37.38 -23.02
CA LEU A 300 31.90 38.17 -22.72
C LEU A 300 31.28 37.79 -21.37
N PHE A 301 31.14 36.48 -21.09
CA PHE A 301 30.63 36.02 -19.80
C PHE A 301 31.58 36.37 -18.66
N THR A 302 32.89 36.28 -18.93
CA THR A 302 33.94 36.65 -17.99
C THR A 302 33.83 38.12 -17.58
N ASP A 303 33.75 39.01 -18.55
CA ASP A 303 33.65 40.45 -18.34
C ASP A 303 32.33 40.80 -17.61
N THR A 304 31.22 40.13 -17.94
CA THR A 304 29.95 40.32 -17.23
C THR A 304 30.05 39.94 -15.75
N LEU A 305 30.65 38.79 -15.41
CA LEU A 305 30.78 38.40 -14.00
C LEU A 305 31.75 39.33 -13.24
N ASN A 306 32.85 39.71 -13.88
CA ASN A 306 33.86 40.60 -13.29
C ASN A 306 33.34 42.04 -13.09
N SER A 307 32.27 42.44 -13.79
CA SER A 307 31.63 43.74 -13.56
C SER A 307 30.95 43.83 -12.18
N SER A 308 30.64 42.69 -11.55
CA SER A 308 30.15 42.63 -10.17
C SER A 308 31.28 42.46 -9.17
N LYS A 309 31.45 43.44 -8.27
CA LYS A 309 32.52 43.46 -7.24
C LYS A 309 32.51 42.27 -6.29
N PHE A 310 31.36 41.60 -6.13
CA PHE A 310 31.17 40.54 -5.16
C PHE A 310 31.28 39.13 -5.76
N VAL A 311 31.45 38.98 -7.07
CA VAL A 311 31.39 37.67 -7.71
C VAL A 311 32.78 37.07 -7.87
N ARG A 312 33.04 36.00 -7.12
CA ARG A 312 34.22 35.16 -7.29
C ARG A 312 33.89 33.98 -8.18
N ARG A 313 34.61 33.86 -9.30
CA ARG A 313 34.42 32.74 -10.23
C ARG A 313 35.13 31.48 -9.76
N SER A 314 34.49 30.34 -10.02
CA SER A 314 35.03 29.02 -9.75
C SER A 314 34.68 28.10 -10.92
N MET A 315 35.59 27.22 -11.31
CA MET A 315 35.30 26.18 -12.30
C MET A 315 35.69 24.80 -11.80
N SER A 316 34.98 23.77 -12.25
CA SER A 316 35.35 22.36 -12.01
C SER A 316 36.79 22.08 -12.43
N ARG A 317 37.43 21.10 -11.80
CA ARG A 317 38.70 20.55 -12.29
C ARG A 317 38.46 19.78 -13.60
N ARG A 318 39.51 19.66 -14.41
CA ARG A 318 39.45 18.90 -15.66
C ARG A 318 38.94 17.48 -15.39
N GLU A 319 38.00 17.03 -16.23
CA GLU A 319 37.43 15.67 -16.19
C GLU A 319 36.82 15.26 -14.82
N ASN A 320 36.49 16.23 -13.97
CA ASN A 320 35.98 15.98 -12.63
C ASN A 320 34.50 16.36 -12.50
N HIS A 321 33.64 15.47 -13.02
CA HIS A 321 32.18 15.62 -13.00
C HIS A 321 31.62 15.83 -11.58
N THR A 322 32.26 15.26 -10.56
CA THR A 322 31.83 15.40 -9.16
C THR A 322 31.98 16.82 -8.59
N ASP A 323 32.75 17.70 -9.23
CA ASP A 323 32.88 19.10 -8.80
C ASP A 323 31.58 19.90 -9.03
N ASN A 324 30.72 19.47 -9.97
CA ASN A 324 29.41 20.09 -10.25
C ASN A 324 28.21 19.13 -9.98
N ALA A 325 28.39 18.17 -9.06
CA ALA A 325 27.45 17.06 -8.83
C ALA A 325 26.00 17.48 -8.53
N VAL A 326 25.78 18.69 -7.99
CA VAL A 326 24.44 19.21 -7.68
C VAL A 326 23.65 19.50 -8.96
N CYS A 327 24.25 20.18 -9.94
CA CYS A 327 23.63 20.43 -11.24
C CYS A 327 23.42 19.12 -12.01
N GLU A 328 24.40 18.22 -11.99
CA GLU A 328 24.27 16.90 -12.63
C GLU A 328 23.10 16.09 -12.06
N SER A 329 22.95 16.13 -10.73
CA SER A 329 21.83 15.51 -10.03
C SER A 329 20.51 16.14 -10.47
N PHE A 330 20.43 17.47 -10.54
CA PHE A 330 19.26 18.17 -11.06
C PHE A 330 18.90 17.69 -12.47
N PHE A 331 19.84 17.73 -13.42
CA PHE A 331 19.57 17.34 -14.80
C PHE A 331 19.20 15.87 -14.96
N THR A 332 19.75 15.00 -14.12
CA THR A 332 19.35 13.59 -14.05
C THR A 332 17.88 13.45 -13.68
N PHE A 333 17.42 14.14 -12.63
CA PHE A 333 16.02 14.12 -12.22
C PHE A 333 15.11 14.83 -13.23
N PHE A 334 15.52 15.99 -13.74
CA PHE A 334 14.80 16.76 -14.74
C PHE A 334 14.51 15.90 -15.99
N LYS A 335 15.55 15.29 -16.58
CA LYS A 335 15.39 14.42 -17.75
C LYS A 335 14.55 13.18 -17.45
N ALA A 336 14.65 12.62 -16.24
CA ALA A 336 13.88 11.43 -15.86
C ALA A 336 12.40 11.72 -15.59
N GLU A 337 12.08 12.88 -15.02
CA GLU A 337 10.74 13.24 -14.59
C GLU A 337 9.94 14.00 -15.67
N MET A 338 10.62 14.69 -16.60
CA MET A 338 10.01 15.44 -17.69
C MET A 338 9.88 14.61 -18.98
N LEU A 339 10.93 13.88 -19.40
CA LEU A 339 10.98 13.20 -20.71
C LEU A 339 10.34 11.80 -20.71
N VAL A 340 9.21 11.64 -20.02
CA VAL A 340 8.56 10.34 -19.83
C VAL A 340 7.74 9.97 -21.06
N GLY A 341 7.95 8.76 -21.61
CA GLY A 341 7.12 8.19 -22.68
C GLY A 341 7.68 8.36 -24.10
N ASN A 342 8.97 8.70 -24.27
CA ASN A 342 9.69 8.81 -25.55
C ASN A 342 9.06 9.78 -26.58
N LYS A 343 8.06 10.58 -26.21
CA LYS A 343 7.46 11.55 -27.13
C LYS A 343 8.34 12.78 -27.21
N LEU A 344 8.93 13.00 -28.38
CA LEU A 344 9.63 14.25 -28.69
C LEU A 344 8.60 15.38 -28.79
N LEU A 345 8.91 16.53 -28.18
CA LEU A 345 8.06 17.71 -28.19
C LEU A 345 8.58 18.73 -29.22
N SER A 346 7.69 19.59 -29.71
CA SER A 346 8.10 20.76 -30.48
C SER A 346 8.86 21.74 -29.57
N ARG A 347 9.65 22.65 -30.17
CA ARG A 347 10.37 23.68 -29.41
C ARG A 347 9.44 24.60 -28.60
N LYS A 348 8.21 24.85 -29.08
CA LYS A 348 7.20 25.64 -28.37
C LYS A 348 6.67 24.90 -27.14
N GLN A 349 6.29 23.63 -27.31
CA GLN A 349 5.84 22.78 -26.20
C GLN A 349 6.96 22.55 -25.17
N MET A 350 8.20 22.36 -25.62
CA MET A 350 9.34 22.18 -24.72
C MET A 350 9.54 23.38 -23.81
N ARG A 351 9.39 24.62 -24.31
CA ARG A 351 9.47 25.82 -23.47
C ARG A 351 8.43 25.82 -22.34
N VAL A 352 7.18 25.46 -22.67
CA VAL A 352 6.10 25.37 -21.67
C VAL A 352 6.41 24.29 -20.64
N GLU A 353 6.82 23.10 -21.07
CA GLU A 353 7.14 22.00 -20.14
C GLU A 353 8.34 22.31 -19.24
N VAL A 354 9.37 22.97 -19.76
CA VAL A 354 10.53 23.41 -18.96
C VAL A 354 10.11 24.45 -17.93
N TYR A 355 9.33 25.45 -18.34
CA TYR A 355 8.77 26.45 -17.43
C TYR A 355 7.94 25.80 -16.32
N GLU A 356 6.97 24.96 -16.69
CA GLU A 356 6.13 24.23 -15.73
C GLU A 356 6.95 23.34 -14.79
N TYR A 357 8.00 22.71 -15.31
CA TYR A 357 8.88 21.88 -14.49
C TYR A 357 9.70 22.72 -13.49
N ILE A 358 10.33 23.79 -13.92
CA ILE A 358 11.24 24.57 -13.07
C ILE A 358 10.43 25.44 -12.10
N GLU A 359 9.55 26.29 -12.62
CA GLU A 359 8.88 27.32 -11.83
C GLU A 359 7.77 26.77 -10.93
N ASN A 360 6.95 25.85 -11.47
CA ASN A 360 5.76 25.38 -10.75
C ASN A 360 6.02 24.07 -10.01
N TRP A 361 6.81 23.15 -10.58
CA TRP A 361 7.09 21.88 -9.94
C TRP A 361 8.31 21.93 -9.02
N TYR A 362 9.49 22.21 -9.56
CA TYR A 362 10.76 22.09 -8.84
C TYR A 362 10.90 23.17 -7.77
N ASN A 363 10.63 24.44 -8.11
CA ASN A 363 10.80 25.56 -7.20
C ASN A 363 9.71 25.64 -6.12
N LYS A 364 8.45 25.26 -6.42
CA LYS A 364 7.32 25.44 -5.48
C LYS A 364 6.88 24.16 -4.76
N LYS A 365 6.73 23.05 -5.50
CA LYS A 365 6.03 21.85 -4.99
C LYS A 365 6.96 20.70 -4.61
N ARG A 366 8.19 20.67 -5.12
CA ARG A 366 9.12 19.56 -4.93
C ARG A 366 9.68 19.55 -3.50
N ARG A 367 9.52 18.42 -2.81
CA ARG A 367 10.24 18.11 -1.57
C ARG A 367 11.70 17.70 -1.87
N HIS A 368 12.66 18.31 -1.18
CA HIS A 368 14.10 18.11 -1.40
C HIS A 368 14.74 17.37 -0.23
N SER A 369 15.45 16.27 -0.49
CA SER A 369 16.11 15.50 0.58
C SER A 369 17.18 16.30 1.31
N PHE A 370 17.89 17.18 0.59
CA PHE A 370 18.88 18.09 1.17
C PHE A 370 18.26 19.05 2.21
N LEU A 371 17.02 19.50 1.98
CA LEU A 371 16.28 20.38 2.87
C LEU A 371 15.45 19.60 3.93
N GLY A 372 15.86 18.37 4.27
CA GLY A 372 15.12 17.55 5.23
C GLY A 372 13.74 17.11 4.72
N TYR A 373 13.54 17.00 3.40
CA TYR A 373 12.27 16.73 2.73
C TYR A 373 11.21 17.84 2.83
N LYS A 374 11.64 19.06 3.09
CA LYS A 374 10.83 20.27 2.92
C LYS A 374 10.75 20.70 1.45
N THR A 375 9.70 21.43 1.10
CA THR A 375 9.72 22.29 -0.10
C THR A 375 10.65 23.49 0.15
N ILE A 376 11.02 24.20 -0.91
CA ILE A 376 11.85 25.42 -0.79
C ILE A 376 11.12 26.45 0.07
N GLU A 377 9.83 26.65 -0.17
CA GLU A 377 9.01 27.57 0.62
C GLU A 377 8.91 27.17 2.10
N GLU A 378 8.71 25.88 2.40
CA GLU A 378 8.71 25.37 3.77
C GLU A 378 10.07 25.55 4.46
N PHE A 379 11.18 25.44 3.72
CA PHE A 379 12.52 25.65 4.22
C PHE A 379 12.79 27.12 4.51
N ASP A 380 12.50 28.00 3.55
CA ASP A 380 12.70 29.45 3.66
C ASP A 380 11.87 30.03 4.82
N LYS A 381 10.60 29.61 4.96
CA LYS A 381 9.74 30.02 6.09
C LYS A 381 10.32 29.62 7.44
N ALA A 382 10.92 28.43 7.54
CA ALA A 382 11.52 27.93 8.79
C ALA A 382 12.93 28.51 9.07
N TYR A 383 13.51 29.22 8.11
CA TYR A 383 14.79 29.91 8.27
C TYR A 383 14.59 31.40 8.62
N LEU A 384 13.52 32.01 8.11
CA LEU A 384 13.19 33.42 8.33
C LEU A 384 12.34 33.67 9.58
N GLY A 385 11.64 32.65 10.08
CA GLY A 385 10.92 32.67 11.36
C GLY A 385 11.65 31.86 12.40
#